data_AF-A0A8J6PHA8-F1
#
_entry.id   AF-A0A8J6PHA8-F1
#
_cell.length_a   1.000
_cell.length_b   1.000
_cell.length_c   1.000
_cell.angle_alpha   90.00
_cell.angle_beta   90.00
_cell.angle_gamma   90.00
#
_symmetry.space_group_name_H-M   'P 1'
#
loop_
_entity.id
_entity.type
_entity.pdbx_description
1 polymer ?
#
loop_
_entity_poly.entity_id
_entity_poly.type
_entity_poly.pdbx_seq_one_letter_code
_entity_poly.pdbx_strand_id
1 'polypeptide(L)'
;MKKLFLIAGFSIASMAIYANVNTEMTTNNVFIEVDDKGKVEIKPEELPKNTLAALGEVKIEKAFRLSDAEGNVSGYEVVVNDGQSSKTILFDKSGNALK
;
A
#
# COMPACT_ATOMS: atom_id res chain seq x y z
N MET A 1 69.11 -31.31 2.89
CA MET A 1 68.84 -30.30 3.94
C MET A 1 69.05 -28.90 3.37
N LYS A 2 67.99 -28.11 3.25
CA LYS A 2 67.89 -26.67 3.60
C LYS A 2 66.53 -26.15 3.12
N LYS A 3 65.80 -25.56 4.06
CA LYS A 3 64.42 -25.08 3.95
C LYS A 3 64.38 -23.81 3.11
N LEU A 4 63.33 -23.62 2.32
CA LEU A 4 62.77 -22.29 2.08
C LEU A 4 61.27 -22.40 1.87
N PHE A 5 60.53 -22.06 2.93
CA PHE A 5 59.13 -21.70 2.85
C PHE A 5 59.07 -20.26 2.35
N LEU A 6 58.22 -19.99 1.35
CA LEU A 6 57.64 -18.66 1.20
C LEU A 6 56.16 -18.80 0.86
N ILE A 7 55.37 -18.13 1.69
CA ILE A 7 53.92 -18.11 1.79
C ILE A 7 53.39 -16.91 0.99
N ALA A 8 52.14 -17.05 0.52
CA ALA A 8 51.20 -16.00 0.10
C ALA A 8 51.51 -15.31 -1.25
N GLY A 9 50.51 -14.90 -2.04
CA GLY A 9 49.17 -14.51 -1.63
C GLY A 9 48.06 -14.90 -2.62
N PHE A 10 46.90 -14.99 -2.01
CA PHE A 10 45.58 -15.11 -2.59
C PHE A 10 45.36 -14.13 -3.75
N SER A 11 44.87 -14.65 -4.87
CA SER A 11 44.04 -13.88 -5.79
C SER A 11 42.68 -14.57 -5.87
N ILE A 12 41.90 -14.46 -4.79
CA ILE A 12 40.45 -14.61 -4.90
C ILE A 12 39.98 -13.44 -5.74
N ALA A 13 39.74 -13.68 -7.03
CA ALA A 13 38.96 -12.77 -7.85
C ALA A 13 37.59 -12.65 -7.17
N SER A 14 37.38 -11.53 -6.47
CA SER A 14 36.09 -11.16 -5.92
C SER A 14 35.16 -10.86 -7.09
N MET A 15 34.52 -11.90 -7.65
CA MET A 15 33.32 -11.71 -8.44
C MET A 15 32.27 -11.19 -7.47
N ALA A 16 32.00 -9.88 -7.56
CA ALA A 16 30.87 -9.27 -6.92
C ALA A 16 29.61 -9.99 -7.43
N ILE A 17 29.04 -10.85 -6.59
CA ILE A 17 27.68 -11.31 -6.75
C ILE A 17 26.83 -10.06 -6.51
N TYR A 18 26.43 -9.39 -7.59
CA TYR A 18 25.29 -8.51 -7.51
C TYR A 18 24.08 -9.40 -7.22
N ALA A 19 23.78 -9.55 -5.94
CA ALA A 19 22.48 -9.97 -5.51
C ALA A 19 21.51 -8.89 -6.01
N ASN A 20 20.91 -9.15 -7.17
CA ASN A 20 19.69 -8.46 -7.53
C ASN A 20 18.65 -8.93 -6.53
N VAL A 21 18.56 -8.21 -5.42
CA VAL A 21 17.43 -8.31 -4.53
C VAL A 21 16.30 -7.68 -5.31
N ASN A 22 15.62 -8.49 -6.13
CA ASN A 22 14.23 -8.21 -6.44
C ASN A 22 13.56 -8.19 -5.07
N THR A 23 13.43 -6.99 -4.50
CA THR A 23 12.42 -6.72 -3.49
C THR A 23 11.12 -7.04 -4.18
N GLU A 24 10.68 -8.29 -4.06
CA GLU A 24 9.28 -8.63 -4.12
C GLU A 24 8.66 -7.76 -3.05
N MET A 25 8.12 -6.61 -3.48
CA MET A 25 7.13 -5.93 -2.69
C MET A 25 6.01 -6.95 -2.59
N THR A 26 6.00 -7.71 -1.50
CA THR A 26 4.78 -8.33 -1.01
C THR A 26 3.87 -7.16 -0.72
N THR A 27 3.13 -6.75 -1.75
CA THR A 27 1.92 -5.97 -1.60
C THR A 27 1.07 -6.87 -0.71
N ASN A 28 1.07 -6.59 0.59
CA ASN A 28 0.03 -7.10 1.47
C ASN A 28 -1.22 -6.38 0.97
N ASN A 29 -1.83 -6.95 -0.06
CA ASN A 29 -3.19 -6.64 -0.44
C ASN A 29 -4.00 -7.02 0.80
N VAL A 30 -4.26 -6.03 1.65
CA VAL A 30 -5.26 -6.17 2.69
C VAL A 30 -6.57 -6.27 1.93
N PHE A 31 -6.96 -7.48 1.58
CA PHE A 31 -8.31 -7.78 1.14
C PHE A 31 -9.19 -7.59 2.37
N ILE A 32 -9.68 -6.37 2.55
CA ILE A 32 -10.80 -6.15 3.44
C ILE A 32 -11.97 -6.82 2.73
N GLU A 33 -12.29 -8.05 3.13
CA GLU A 33 -13.52 -8.73 2.74
C GLU A 33 -14.67 -7.94 3.39
N VAL A 34 -15.09 -6.87 2.70
CA VAL A 34 -16.26 -6.10 3.10
C VAL A 34 -17.46 -6.90 2.63
N ASP A 35 -17.91 -7.84 3.46
CA ASP A 35 -19.29 -8.30 3.38
C ASP A 35 -20.16 -7.04 3.30
N ASP A 36 -21.07 -6.96 2.32
CA ASP A 36 -21.94 -5.78 2.04
C ASP A 36 -22.72 -5.26 3.28
N LYS A 37 -22.68 -5.98 4.41
CA LYS A 37 -23.23 -5.62 5.71
C LYS A 37 -22.45 -4.51 6.44
N GLY A 38 -21.17 -4.30 6.12
CA GLY A 38 -20.31 -3.30 6.77
C GLY A 38 -20.23 -1.95 6.04
N LYS A 39 -20.83 -1.85 4.84
CA LYS A 39 -20.69 -0.70 3.94
C LYS A 39 -21.92 0.20 4.00
N VAL A 40 -21.73 1.44 4.42
CA VAL A 40 -22.79 2.45 4.48
C VAL A 40 -22.45 3.59 3.53
N GLU A 41 -23.32 3.87 2.57
CA GLU A 41 -23.17 5.06 1.71
C GLU A 41 -23.34 6.32 2.57
N ILE A 42 -22.38 7.23 2.44
CA ILE A 42 -22.32 8.51 3.15
C ILE A 42 -22.18 9.63 2.14
N LYS A 43 -22.50 10.84 2.55
CA LYS A 43 -22.21 12.01 1.72
C LYS A 43 -20.71 12.30 1.72
N PRO A 44 -20.16 12.87 0.63
CA PRO A 44 -18.75 13.25 0.59
C PRO A 44 -18.32 14.20 1.73
N GLU A 45 -19.23 15.06 2.22
CA GLU A 45 -18.93 15.98 3.33
C GLU A 45 -18.71 15.26 4.68
N GLU A 46 -19.13 14.00 4.79
CA GLU A 46 -18.97 13.18 5.99
C GLU A 46 -17.63 12.42 5.99
N LEU A 47 -16.84 12.51 4.90
CA LEU A 47 -15.50 11.93 4.84
C LEU A 47 -14.54 12.67 5.78
N PRO A 48 -13.53 11.98 6.34
CA PRO A 48 -12.47 12.63 7.08
C PRO A 48 -11.80 13.73 6.26
N LYS A 49 -11.41 14.82 6.92
CA LYS A 49 -10.69 15.93 6.26
C LYS A 49 -9.44 15.47 5.54
N ASN A 50 -8.74 14.48 6.10
CA ASN A 50 -7.55 13.89 5.49
C ASN A 50 -7.89 13.13 4.19
N THR A 51 -9.03 12.45 4.13
CA THR A 51 -9.51 11.78 2.92
C THR A 51 -9.79 12.80 1.82
N LEU A 52 -10.53 13.87 2.14
CA LEU A 52 -10.82 14.95 1.19
C LEU A 52 -9.53 15.61 0.69
N ALA A 53 -8.56 15.87 1.58
CA ALA A 53 -7.27 16.44 1.21
C ALA A 53 -6.44 15.50 0.31
N ALA A 54 -6.48 14.19 0.55
CA ALA A 54 -5.78 13.19 -0.25
C ALA A 54 -6.39 12.99 -1.65
N LEU A 55 -7.70 13.24 -1.80
CA LEU A 55 -8.40 13.19 -3.08
C LEU A 55 -8.10 14.42 -3.95
N GLY A 56 -7.91 15.60 -3.35
CA GLY A 56 -7.67 16.84 -4.08
C GLY A 56 -8.88 17.25 -4.92
N GLU A 57 -8.64 17.79 -6.11
CA GLU A 57 -9.69 18.27 -7.03
C GLU A 57 -10.20 17.15 -7.96
N VAL A 58 -10.69 16.05 -7.38
CA VAL A 58 -11.37 14.98 -8.13
C VAL A 58 -12.87 14.97 -7.85
N LYS A 59 -13.68 14.63 -8.84
CA LYS A 59 -15.13 14.53 -8.66
C LYS A 59 -15.45 13.25 -7.90
N ILE A 60 -15.95 13.38 -6.68
CA ILE A 60 -16.46 12.24 -5.90
C ILE A 60 -17.84 11.85 -6.44
N GLU A 61 -17.99 10.61 -6.89
CA GLU A 61 -19.27 10.07 -7.35
C GLU A 61 -20.03 9.40 -6.21
N LYS A 62 -19.32 8.63 -5.38
CA LYS A 62 -19.89 7.94 -4.20
C LYS A 62 -18.85 7.85 -3.09
N ALA A 63 -19.32 7.86 -1.85
CA ALA A 63 -18.49 7.66 -0.67
C ALA A 63 -19.17 6.65 0.26
N PHE A 64 -18.37 5.77 0.86
CA PHE A 64 -18.85 4.76 1.77
C PHE A 64 -18.00 4.71 3.03
N ARG A 65 -18.66 4.57 4.18
CA ARG A 65 -18.04 4.21 5.44
C ARG A 65 -18.02 2.70 5.57
N LEU A 66 -16.84 2.15 5.82
CA LEU A 66 -16.63 0.73 6.07
C LEU A 66 -16.59 0.49 7.57
N SER A 67 -17.27 -0.56 8.02
CA SER A 67 -17.30 -0.99 9.42
C SER A 67 -16.77 -2.42 9.53
N ASP A 68 -16.06 -2.72 10.62
CA ASP A 68 -15.67 -4.09 10.96
C ASP A 68 -16.86 -4.91 11.50
N ALA A 69 -16.62 -6.19 11.80
CA ALA A 69 -17.64 -7.09 12.33
C ALA A 69 -18.18 -6.68 13.72
N GLU A 70 -17.44 -5.84 14.45
CA GLU A 70 -17.84 -5.28 15.74
C GLU A 70 -18.62 -3.96 15.59
N GLY A 71 -18.74 -3.45 14.36
CA GLY A 71 -19.44 -2.21 14.03
C GLY A 71 -18.58 -0.95 14.17
N ASN A 72 -17.27 -1.07 14.39
CA ASN A 72 -16.38 0.08 14.43
C ASN A 72 -15.96 0.48 13.02
N VAL A 73 -15.65 1.76 12.82
CA VAL A 73 -15.16 2.26 11.52
C VAL A 73 -13.80 1.64 11.20
N SER A 74 -13.76 0.85 10.13
CA SER A 74 -12.54 0.20 9.64
C SER A 74 -11.85 1.01 8.53
N GLY A 75 -12.61 1.81 7.78
CA GLY A 75 -12.09 2.66 6.71
C GLY A 75 -13.15 3.34 5.88
N TYR A 76 -12.75 3.84 4.72
CA TYR A 76 -13.63 4.49 3.76
C TYR A 76 -13.33 4.01 2.35
N GLU A 77 -14.37 3.88 1.54
CA GLU A 77 -14.25 3.63 0.10
C GLU A 77 -14.82 4.83 -0.64
N VAL A 78 -14.04 5.40 -1.55
CA VAL A 78 -14.48 6.55 -2.33
C VAL A 78 -14.35 6.23 -3.81
N VAL A 79 -15.48 6.34 -4.53
CA VAL A 79 -15.52 6.24 -5.98
C VAL A 79 -15.38 7.66 -6.53
N VAL A 80 -14.32 7.89 -7.28
CA VAL A 80 -14.03 9.17 -7.90
C VAL A 80 -13.95 9.04 -9.41
N ASN A 81 -14.30 10.12 -10.10
CA ASN A 81 -14.20 10.24 -11.54
C ASN A 81 -13.13 11.30 -11.86
N ASP A 82 -12.11 10.90 -12.61
CA ASP A 82 -11.03 11.79 -13.05
C ASP A 82 -11.26 12.44 -14.42
N GLY A 83 -12.51 12.40 -14.90
CA GLY A 83 -12.92 12.92 -16.20
C GLY A 83 -12.78 11.90 -17.33
N GLN A 84 -12.05 10.80 -17.13
CA GLN A 84 -11.93 9.71 -18.11
C GLN A 84 -12.51 8.40 -17.60
N SER A 85 -12.39 8.11 -16.31
CA SER A 85 -12.88 6.85 -15.73
C SER A 85 -13.25 7.00 -14.26
N SER A 86 -14.17 6.15 -13.81
CA SER A 86 -14.43 5.98 -12.39
C SER A 86 -13.39 5.03 -11.79
N LYS A 87 -12.81 5.42 -10.65
CA LYS A 87 -11.87 4.60 -9.89
C LYS A 87 -12.26 4.60 -8.42
N THR A 88 -12.00 3.48 -7.76
CA THR A 88 -12.25 3.31 -6.33
C THR A 88 -10.95 3.48 -5.58
N ILE A 89 -10.96 4.33 -4.54
CA ILE A 89 -9.84 4.59 -3.65
C ILE A 89 -10.25 4.19 -2.24
N LEU A 90 -9.44 3.36 -1.59
CA LEU A 90 -9.65 2.94 -0.22
C LEU A 90 -8.84 3.82 0.73
N PHE A 91 -9.42 4.13 1.88
CA PHE A 91 -8.79 4.88 2.95
C PHE A 91 -8.89 4.10 4.25
N ASP A 92 -7.89 4.23 5.10
CA ASP A 92 -7.94 3.73 6.46
C ASP A 92 -8.94 4.54 7.32
N LYS A 93 -9.21 4.07 8.54
CA LYS A 93 -10.09 4.77 9.49
C LYS A 93 -9.64 6.19 9.86
N SER A 94 -8.39 6.55 9.60
CA SER A 94 -7.84 7.89 9.85
C SER A 94 -7.92 8.79 8.61
N GLY A 95 -8.40 8.25 7.49
CA GLY A 95 -8.54 8.93 6.21
C GLY A 95 -7.28 8.98 5.37
N ASN A 96 -6.28 8.12 5.62
CA ASN A 96 -5.10 7.99 4.77
C ASN A 96 -5.36 6.98 3.65
N ALA A 97 -4.91 7.29 2.43
CA ALA A 97 -5.10 6.39 1.29
C ALA A 97 -4.35 5.07 1.50
N LEU A 98 -5.08 3.96 1.36
CA LEU A 98 -4.56 2.61 1.28
C LEU A 98 -4.23 2.35 -0.19
N LYS A 99 -2.93 2.22 -0.46
CA LYS A 99 -2.28 2.23 -1.78
C LYS A 99 -2.92 1.32 -2.83
#